data_AF-A0A9W9Z1A0-F1
#
_entry.id   AF-A0A9W9Z1A0-F1
#
_cell.length_a   1.000
_cell.length_b   1.000
_cell.length_c   1.000
_cell.angle_alpha   90.00
_cell.angle_beta   90.00
_cell.angle_gamma   90.00
#
_symmetry.space_group_name_H-M   'P 1'
#
loop_
_entity.id
_entity.type
_entity.pdbx_description
1 polymer ?
#
loop_
_entity_poly.entity_id
_entity_poly.type
_entity_poly.pdbx_seq_one_letter_code
_entity_poly.pdbx_strand_id
1 'polypeptide(L)'
;MTSEYLQADNSSIRRYFSIARNCQATKDVFGDRVLDIPGEEFVRDPSKYLRQICGFLEIPCSEDYLRDCASIVDPVPSVTRSLLVWTPEQIKEVYSLMQPIEFLQGYTFEN
;
A
#
# COMPACT_ATOMS: atom_id res chain seq x y z
N MET A 1 10.31 26.28 22.93
CA MET A 1 10.55 24.82 22.91
C MET A 1 9.56 24.20 21.95
N THR A 2 9.83 24.29 20.66
CA THR A 2 9.10 23.52 19.64
C THR A 2 9.88 22.23 19.45
N SER A 3 9.30 21.11 19.86
CA SER A 3 9.77 19.79 19.46
C SER A 3 9.92 19.79 17.93
N GLU A 4 11.12 19.48 17.42
CA GLU A 4 11.37 19.32 15.98
C GLU A 4 10.60 18.09 15.49
N TYR A 5 9.30 18.25 15.23
CA TYR A 5 8.55 17.22 14.55
C TYR A 5 8.99 17.16 13.09
N LEU A 6 9.29 15.96 12.62
CA LEU A 6 9.64 15.71 11.23
C LEU A 6 8.44 16.10 10.34
N GLN A 7 8.66 16.92 9.33
CA GLN A 7 7.61 17.42 8.46
C GLN A 7 7.45 16.50 7.24
N ALA A 8 6.22 16.32 6.77
CA ALA A 8 5.99 15.73 5.46
C ALA A 8 6.58 16.64 4.36
N ASP A 9 7.24 16.03 3.38
CA ASP A 9 7.91 16.75 2.29
C ASP A 9 7.15 16.58 0.96
N ASN A 10 6.82 17.70 0.32
CA ASN A 10 6.11 17.74 -0.96
C ASN A 10 6.90 17.04 -2.08
N SER A 11 8.23 17.07 -2.04
CA SER A 11 9.03 16.39 -3.06
C SER A 11 8.87 14.87 -2.96
N SER A 12 8.81 14.34 -1.73
CA SER A 12 8.57 12.94 -1.41
C SER A 12 7.16 12.49 -1.81
N ILE A 13 6.14 13.31 -1.52
CA ILE A 13 4.74 13.07 -1.96
C ILE A 13 4.70 12.93 -3.50
N ARG A 14 5.24 13.91 -4.22
CA ARG A 14 5.22 13.90 -5.70
C ARG A 14 6.00 12.74 -6.29
N ARG A 15 7.13 12.39 -5.70
CA ARG A 15 7.94 11.24 -6.12
C ARG A 15 7.15 9.93 -5.95
N TYR A 16 6.51 9.71 -4.82
CA TYR A 16 5.66 8.54 -4.58
C TYR A 16 4.59 8.42 -5.66
N PHE A 17 3.83 9.50 -5.89
CA PHE A 17 2.76 9.47 -6.89
C PHE A 17 3.25 9.36 -8.34
N SER A 18 4.50 9.77 -8.64
CA SER A 18 5.11 9.47 -9.93
C SER A 18 5.31 7.97 -10.14
N ILE A 19 5.71 7.24 -9.10
CA ILE A 19 5.89 5.79 -9.15
C ILE A 19 4.51 5.11 -9.22
N ALA A 20 3.57 5.51 -8.37
CA ALA A 20 2.24 4.94 -8.32
C ALA A 20 1.50 5.09 -9.67
N ARG A 21 1.64 6.22 -10.36
CA ARG A 21 1.08 6.39 -11.71
C ARG A 21 1.71 5.45 -12.75
N ASN A 22 3.01 5.16 -12.64
CA ASN A 22 3.65 4.19 -13.52
C ASN A 22 3.13 2.77 -13.25
N CYS A 23 2.85 2.43 -11.99
CA CYS A 23 2.19 1.18 -11.63
C CYS A 23 0.77 1.10 -12.20
N GLN A 24 -0.03 2.17 -12.08
CA GLN A 24 -1.35 2.24 -12.70
C GLN A 24 -1.27 2.08 -14.22
N ALA A 25 -0.37 2.81 -14.90
CA ALA A 25 -0.18 2.66 -16.34
C ALA A 25 0.26 1.25 -16.74
N THR A 26 1.06 0.58 -15.90
CA THR A 26 1.41 -0.84 -16.10
C THR A 26 0.17 -1.71 -16.00
N LYS A 27 -0.68 -1.51 -14.98
CA LYS A 27 -1.95 -2.22 -14.84
C LYS A 27 -2.88 -1.96 -16.02
N ASP A 28 -2.99 -0.72 -16.50
CA ASP A 28 -3.84 -0.36 -17.64
C ASP A 28 -3.41 -1.09 -18.94
N VAL A 29 -2.11 -1.34 -19.12
CA VAL A 29 -1.57 -2.05 -20.30
C VAL A 29 -1.68 -3.56 -20.15
N PHE A 30 -1.42 -4.10 -18.97
CA PHE A 30 -1.28 -5.53 -18.74
C PHE A 30 -2.53 -6.20 -18.15
N GLY A 31 -3.50 -5.42 -17.68
CA GLY A 31 -4.78 -5.87 -17.13
C GLY A 31 -4.59 -6.94 -16.05
N ASP A 32 -5.27 -8.08 -16.24
CA ASP A 32 -5.25 -9.22 -15.32
C ASP A 32 -3.89 -9.91 -15.17
N ARG A 33 -2.85 -9.45 -15.87
CA ARG A 33 -1.46 -9.89 -15.66
C ARG A 33 -0.74 -9.08 -14.57
N VAL A 34 -1.44 -8.19 -13.90
CA VAL A 34 -0.97 -7.42 -12.75
C VAL A 34 -1.93 -7.65 -11.58
N LEU A 35 -1.37 -8.03 -10.43
CA LEU A 35 -2.13 -8.27 -9.22
C LEU A 35 -1.82 -7.19 -8.18
N ASP A 36 -2.83 -6.42 -7.80
CA ASP A 36 -2.73 -5.50 -6.68
C ASP A 36 -3.02 -6.24 -5.36
N ILE A 37 -2.13 -6.08 -4.38
CA ILE A 37 -2.31 -6.60 -3.02
C ILE A 37 -2.26 -5.42 -2.04
N PRO A 38 -3.38 -5.08 -1.37
CA PRO A 38 -3.39 -4.01 -0.38
C PRO A 38 -2.51 -4.39 0.81
N GLY A 39 -1.47 -3.60 1.09
CA GLY A 39 -0.45 -3.95 2.08
C GLY A 39 -1.00 -4.07 3.51
N GLU A 40 -1.91 -3.18 3.92
CA GLU A 40 -2.51 -3.23 5.25
C GLU A 40 -3.41 -4.46 5.42
N GLU A 41 -4.17 -4.82 4.39
CA GLU A 41 -5.00 -6.03 4.40
C GLU A 41 -4.16 -7.30 4.34
N PHE A 42 -3.05 -7.30 3.59
CA PHE A 42 -2.08 -8.40 3.60
C PHE A 42 -1.52 -8.64 5.00
N VAL A 43 -1.18 -7.58 5.74
CA VAL A 43 -0.69 -7.70 7.12
C VAL A 43 -1.78 -8.25 8.05
N ARG A 44 -3.05 -7.85 7.87
CA ARG A 44 -4.17 -8.32 8.69
C ARG A 44 -4.56 -9.78 8.41
N ASP A 45 -4.45 -10.24 7.17
CA ASP A 45 -4.80 -11.59 6.75
C ASP A 45 -3.81 -12.14 5.70
N PRO A 46 -2.56 -12.42 6.10
CA PRO A 46 -1.52 -12.81 5.16
C PRO A 46 -1.85 -14.12 4.45
N SER A 47 -2.50 -15.09 5.12
CA SER A 47 -2.86 -16.37 4.50
C SER A 47 -3.85 -16.20 3.35
N LYS A 48 -4.85 -15.32 3.48
CA LYS A 48 -5.80 -15.01 2.38
C LYS A 48 -5.08 -14.46 1.16
N TYR A 49 -4.23 -13.45 1.35
CA TYR A 49 -3.56 -12.79 0.22
C TYR A 49 -2.43 -13.63 -0.37
N LEU A 50 -1.72 -14.44 0.44
CA LEU A 50 -0.77 -15.43 -0.05
C LEU A 50 -1.45 -16.46 -0.97
N ARG A 51 -2.65 -16.92 -0.61
CA ARG A 51 -3.43 -17.81 -1.46
C ARG A 51 -3.81 -17.14 -2.79
N GLN A 52 -4.21 -15.88 -2.75
CA GLN A 52 -4.48 -15.09 -3.96
C GLN A 52 -3.23 -14.96 -4.84
N ILE A 53 -2.06 -14.68 -4.26
CA ILE A 53 -0.77 -14.60 -4.97
C ILE A 53 -0.42 -15.95 -5.60
N CYS A 54 -0.54 -17.06 -4.85
CA CYS A 54 -0.25 -18.40 -5.39
C CYS A 54 -1.20 -18.77 -6.54
N GLY A 55 -2.48 -18.43 -6.43
CA GLY A 55 -3.45 -18.61 -7.50
C GLY A 55 -3.11 -17.80 -8.75
N PHE A 56 -2.72 -16.54 -8.58
CA PHE A 56 -2.29 -15.66 -9.68
C PHE A 56 -1.00 -16.16 -10.36
N LEU A 57 -0.06 -16.72 -9.61
CA LEU A 57 1.17 -17.31 -10.14
C LEU A 57 0.99 -18.74 -10.67
N GLU A 58 -0.22 -19.31 -10.56
CA GLU A 58 -0.53 -20.69 -10.94
C GLU A 58 0.36 -21.74 -10.24
N ILE A 59 0.74 -21.48 -8.99
CA ILE A 59 1.57 -22.40 -8.19
C ILE A 59 0.76 -23.07 -7.06
N PRO A 60 1.08 -24.34 -6.72
CA PRO A 60 0.45 -25.00 -5.59
C PRO A 60 0.87 -24.31 -4.27
N CYS A 61 -0.09 -24.16 -3.36
CA CYS A 61 0.15 -23.72 -1.99
C CYS A 61 -0.55 -24.65 -1.00
N SER A 62 0.22 -25.23 -0.08
CA SER A 62 -0.35 -26.02 1.02
C SER A 62 -0.76 -25.11 2.18
N GLU A 63 -1.69 -25.56 3.01
CA GLU A 63 -2.06 -24.84 4.23
C GLU A 63 -0.87 -24.66 5.18
N ASP A 64 0.04 -25.63 5.23
CA ASP A 64 1.26 -25.53 6.02
C ASP A 64 2.17 -24.40 5.51
N TYR A 65 2.37 -24.29 4.20
CA TYR A 65 3.12 -23.20 3.59
C TYR A 65 2.48 -21.83 3.89
N LEU A 66 1.15 -21.72 3.74
CA LEU A 66 0.43 -20.48 4.01
C LEU A 66 0.53 -20.07 5.49
N ARG A 67 0.48 -21.03 6.41
CA ARG A 67 0.65 -20.79 7.85
C ARG A 67 2.08 -20.37 8.18
N ASP A 68 3.06 -21.06 7.64
CA ASP A 68 4.48 -20.78 7.91
C ASP A 68 4.87 -19.40 7.37
N CYS A 69 4.46 -19.06 6.15
CA CYS A 69 4.65 -17.72 5.58
C CYS A 69 3.86 -16.63 6.32
N ALA A 70 2.63 -16.92 6.77
CA ALA A 70 1.87 -15.97 7.58
C ALA A 70 2.54 -15.68 8.94
N SER A 71 3.19 -16.68 9.53
CA SER A 71 3.78 -16.58 10.87
C SER A 71 4.97 -15.60 10.97
N ILE A 72 5.59 -15.25 9.85
CA ILE A 72 6.72 -14.31 9.81
C ILE A 72 6.29 -12.86 9.57
N VAL A 73 5.02 -12.63 9.24
CA VAL A 73 4.47 -11.29 8.97
C VAL A 73 4.14 -10.64 10.31
N ASP A 74 4.69 -9.45 10.57
CA ASP A 74 4.24 -8.63 11.70
C ASP A 74 2.78 -8.24 11.45
N PRO A 75 1.83 -8.61 12.34
CA PRO A 75 0.40 -8.41 12.11
C PRO A 75 -0.04 -6.95 12.31
N VAL A 76 0.87 -6.02 12.60
CA VAL A 76 0.57 -4.61 12.85
C VAL A 76 0.81 -3.78 11.58
N PRO A 77 -0.24 -3.23 10.94
CA PRO A 77 -0.06 -2.29 9.83
C PRO A 77 0.78 -1.09 10.24
N SER A 78 1.63 -0.63 9.31
CA SER A 78 2.50 0.52 9.55
C SER A 78 1.73 1.83 9.44
N VAL A 79 1.73 2.63 10.52
CA VAL A 79 1.12 3.97 10.56
C VAL A 79 2.18 5.07 10.63
N THR A 80 3.26 4.91 9.86
CA THR A 80 4.41 5.86 9.85
C THR A 80 4.03 7.29 9.48
N ARG A 81 2.91 7.48 8.76
CA ARG A 81 2.33 8.81 8.48
C ARG A 81 2.04 9.63 9.74
N SER A 82 1.73 8.97 10.87
CA SER A 82 1.49 9.61 12.18
C SER A 82 2.76 10.17 12.85
N LEU A 83 3.94 9.76 12.37
CA LEU A 83 5.23 10.25 12.88
C LEU A 83 5.63 11.60 12.27
N LEU A 84 4.88 12.07 11.27
CA LEU A 84 5.13 13.31 10.56
C LEU A 84 4.04 14.34 10.85
N VAL A 85 4.40 15.61 10.79
CA VAL A 85 3.43 16.70 10.71
C VAL A 85 3.06 16.94 9.25
N TRP A 86 1.76 16.94 8.99
CA TRP A 86 1.17 17.19 7.68
C TRP A 86 0.38 18.48 7.71
N THR A 87 0.51 19.31 6.68
CA THR A 87 -0.40 20.45 6.50
C THR A 87 -1.72 19.99 5.87
N PRO A 88 -2.84 20.72 6.11
CA PRO A 88 -4.10 20.44 5.45
C PRO A 88 -3.99 20.42 3.91
N GLU A 89 -3.14 21.28 3.35
CA GLU A 89 -2.89 21.36 1.91
C GLU A 89 -2.20 20.10 1.39
N GLN A 90 -1.25 19.54 2.14
CA GLN A 90 -0.57 18.30 1.78
C GLN A 90 -1.54 17.12 1.77
N ILE A 91 -2.38 17.00 2.80
CA ILE A 91 -3.40 15.95 2.87
C ILE A 91 -4.37 16.07 1.68
N LYS A 92 -4.80 17.30 1.36
CA LYS A 92 -5.65 17.56 0.18
C LYS A 92 -4.95 17.20 -1.14
N GLU A 93 -3.67 17.54 -1.30
CA GLU A 93 -2.88 17.16 -2.48
C GLU A 93 -2.78 15.64 -2.63
N VAL A 94 -2.50 14.91 -1.54
CA VAL A 94 -2.46 13.44 -1.51
C VAL A 94 -3.79 12.86 -1.99
N TYR A 95 -4.91 13.27 -1.41
CA TYR A 95 -6.22 12.77 -1.84
C TYR A 95 -6.51 13.06 -3.32
N SER A 96 -6.16 14.25 -3.81
CA SER A 96 -6.31 14.57 -5.24
C SER A 96 -5.45 13.69 -6.14
N LEU A 97 -4.24 13.35 -5.70
CA LEU A 97 -3.31 12.51 -6.46
C LEU A 97 -3.68 11.02 -6.41
N MET A 98 -4.43 10.58 -5.40
CA MET A 98 -4.96 9.22 -5.30
C MET A 98 -6.10 8.96 -6.27
N GLN A 99 -6.95 9.95 -6.56
CA GLN A 99 -8.17 9.79 -7.39
C GLN A 99 -7.97 9.01 -8.72
N PRO A 100 -6.94 9.26 -9.54
CA PRO A 100 -6.76 8.52 -10.80
C PRO A 100 -6.12 7.13 -10.63
N ILE A 101 -5.79 6.70 -9.41
CA ILE A 101 -5.06 5.46 -9.13
C ILE A 101 -6.02 4.49 -8.42
N GLU A 102 -6.40 3.44 -9.12
CA GLU A 102 -7.47 2.53 -8.71
C GLU A 102 -7.12 1.79 -7.41
N PHE A 103 -5.90 1.26 -7.31
CA PHE A 103 -5.45 0.50 -6.14
C PHE A 103 -5.25 1.36 -4.88
N LEU A 104 -5.40 2.69 -4.98
CA LEU A 104 -5.33 3.60 -3.83
C LEU A 104 -6.71 4.04 -3.31
N GLN A 105 -7.83 3.70 -3.98
CA GLN A 105 -9.15 4.21 -3.60
C GLN A 105 -9.65 3.76 -2.21
N GLY A 106 -9.06 2.70 -1.65
CA GLY A 106 -9.43 2.18 -0.32
C GLY A 106 -8.71 2.84 0.86
N TYR A 107 -7.70 3.69 0.61
CA TYR A 107 -6.90 4.29 1.68
C TYR A 107 -7.47 5.65 2.12
N THR A 108 -7.32 5.94 3.41
CA THR A 108 -7.57 7.27 3.96
C THR A 108 -6.37 7.70 4.82
N PHE A 109 -6.36 8.94 5.26
CA PHE A 109 -5.31 9.40 6.18
C PHE A 109 -5.46 8.76 7.56
N GLU A 110 -6.66 8.37 7.94
CA GLU A 110 -7.00 7.83 9.25
C GLU A 110 -6.92 6.30 9.32
N ASN A 111 -7.12 5.60 8.20
CA ASN A 111 -7.08 4.14 8.10
C ASN A 111 -5.77 3.69 7.51
#